data_AF-A0A2H6FVZ7-F1
#
_entry.id   AF-A0A2H6FVZ7-F1
#
_cell.length_a   1.000
_cell.length_b   1.000
_cell.length_c   1.000
_cell.angle_alpha   90.00
_cell.angle_beta   90.00
_cell.angle_gamma   90.00
#
_symmetry.space_group_name_H-M   'P 1'
#
loop_
_entity.id
_entity.type
_entity.pdbx_description
1 polymer ?
#
loop_
_entity_poly.entity_id
_entity_poly.type
_entity_poly.pdbx_seq_one_letter_code
_entity_poly.pdbx_strand_id
1 'polypeptide(L)'
;MHASTDLRNLKCFDGLHYSFEILEYNYKVLYEKCASIKNNNEDLIPALSMCWSIIDSIHRIREISQAVPGLNKKDQNLISFLNETKIAEDYRHYIQHLRGELSKKNLNPFPVWGSLSWIDPADECNSHLVIFGSQIEGTSYSGCVYDRFEGKWVSKVSLSIENYSFNFDPIYNASIKFKSFILPWIKANYKPGIDIKGKLPIISTRFEIKKEKA
;
A
#
# COMPACT_ATOMS: atom_id res chain seq x y z
N MET A 1 11.26 30.77 -13.97
CA MET A 1 10.48 29.54 -13.73
C MET A 1 10.50 28.78 -15.04
N HIS A 2 11.08 27.58 -15.07
CA HIS A 2 11.34 26.83 -16.30
C HIS A 2 10.21 25.83 -16.56
N ALA A 3 9.67 25.80 -17.79
CA ALA A 3 8.56 24.92 -18.19
C ALA A 3 8.79 23.42 -17.83
N SER A 4 10.06 22.99 -17.76
CA SER A 4 10.44 21.64 -17.33
C SER A 4 10.11 21.34 -15.86
N THR A 5 10.22 22.33 -14.98
CA THR A 5 9.92 22.21 -13.54
C THR A 5 8.42 22.13 -13.32
N ASP A 6 7.65 22.92 -14.06
CA ASP A 6 6.19 22.90 -14.03
C ASP A 6 5.65 21.53 -14.46
N LEU A 7 6.12 20.99 -15.59
CA LEU A 7 5.72 19.65 -16.04
C LEU A 7 6.07 18.55 -15.01
N ARG A 8 7.20 18.68 -14.31
CA ARG A 8 7.60 17.71 -13.28
C ARG A 8 6.70 17.81 -12.04
N ASN A 9 6.33 19.02 -11.62
CA ASN A 9 5.35 19.22 -10.53
C ASN A 9 4.00 18.56 -10.87
N LEU A 10 3.51 18.75 -12.10
CA LEU A 10 2.26 18.12 -12.55
C LEU A 10 2.34 16.59 -12.52
N LYS A 11 3.44 16.01 -13.05
CA LYS A 11 3.65 14.54 -13.02
C LYS A 11 3.73 13.99 -11.61
N CYS A 12 4.43 14.68 -10.70
CA CYS A 12 4.49 14.31 -9.29
C CYS A 12 3.10 14.39 -8.64
N PHE A 13 2.35 15.44 -8.94
CA PHE A 13 0.99 15.60 -8.44
C PHE A 13 0.08 14.45 -8.88
N ASP A 14 0.01 14.16 -10.17
CA ASP A 14 -0.84 13.08 -10.72
C ASP A 14 -0.46 11.73 -10.11
N GLY A 15 0.84 11.43 -10.09
CA GLY A 15 1.34 10.18 -9.54
C GLY A 15 1.02 10.02 -8.05
N LEU A 16 1.14 11.09 -7.25
CA LEU A 16 0.75 11.07 -5.83
C LEU A 16 -0.75 10.94 -5.67
N HIS A 17 -1.54 11.74 -6.40
CA HIS A 17 -3.00 11.73 -6.33
C HIS A 17 -3.54 10.32 -6.53
N TYR A 18 -3.23 9.66 -7.64
CA TYR A 18 -3.73 8.31 -7.90
C TYR A 18 -3.15 7.27 -6.94
N SER A 19 -1.92 7.42 -6.46
CA SER A 19 -1.37 6.49 -5.47
C SER A 19 -2.10 6.57 -4.14
N PHE A 20 -2.51 7.78 -3.71
CA PHE A 20 -3.35 7.95 -2.54
C PHE A 20 -4.77 7.40 -2.75
N GLU A 21 -5.39 7.62 -3.92
CA GLU A 21 -6.72 7.06 -4.21
C GLU A 21 -6.71 5.52 -4.20
N ILE A 22 -5.67 4.90 -4.75
CA ILE A 22 -5.48 3.44 -4.71
C ILE A 22 -5.26 2.96 -3.26
N LEU A 23 -4.41 3.65 -2.50
CA LEU A 23 -4.17 3.34 -1.08
C LEU A 23 -5.48 3.38 -0.28
N GLU A 24 -6.26 4.46 -0.41
CA GLU A 24 -7.52 4.65 0.31
C GLU A 24 -8.57 3.61 -0.07
N TYR A 25 -8.70 3.30 -1.36
CA TYR A 25 -9.61 2.25 -1.82
C TYR A 25 -9.28 0.90 -1.18
N ASN A 26 -8.01 0.47 -1.27
CA ASN A 26 -7.61 -0.83 -0.75
C ASN A 26 -7.72 -0.88 0.78
N TYR A 27 -7.26 0.17 1.48
CA TYR A 27 -7.33 0.22 2.94
C TYR A 27 -8.77 0.19 3.45
N LYS A 28 -9.68 0.94 2.83
CA LYS A 28 -11.08 1.01 3.21
C LYS A 28 -11.77 -0.36 3.19
N VAL A 29 -11.44 -1.19 2.21
CA VAL A 29 -12.12 -2.48 1.96
C VAL A 29 -11.37 -3.66 2.60
N LEU A 30 -10.08 -3.51 2.92
CA LEU A 30 -9.23 -4.60 3.40
C LEU A 30 -9.79 -5.29 4.65
N TYR A 31 -10.20 -4.53 5.67
CA TYR A 31 -10.67 -5.12 6.93
C TYR A 31 -11.94 -5.95 6.75
N GLU A 32 -12.89 -5.45 5.96
CA GLU A 32 -14.13 -6.18 5.64
C GLU A 32 -13.82 -7.47 4.87
N LYS A 33 -12.83 -7.43 3.97
CA LYS A 33 -12.37 -8.62 3.24
C LYS A 33 -11.68 -9.63 4.13
N CYS A 34 -10.87 -9.21 5.08
CA CYS A 34 -10.28 -10.11 6.05
C CYS A 34 -11.36 -10.76 6.94
N ALA A 35 -12.31 -9.96 7.42
CA ALA A 35 -13.40 -10.42 8.27
C ALA A 35 -14.26 -11.53 7.63
N SER A 36 -14.45 -11.51 6.31
CA SER A 36 -15.24 -12.52 5.61
C SER A 36 -14.50 -13.84 5.38
N ILE A 37 -13.16 -13.88 5.48
CA ILE A 37 -12.34 -15.09 5.23
C ILE A 37 -12.80 -16.28 6.08
N LYS A 38 -13.13 -16.04 7.36
CA LYS A 38 -13.58 -17.07 8.31
C LYS A 38 -14.75 -17.90 7.78
N ASN A 39 -15.64 -17.26 7.01
CA ASN A 39 -16.85 -17.87 6.46
C ASN A 39 -16.71 -18.20 4.96
N ASN A 40 -15.80 -17.52 4.25
CA ASN A 40 -15.56 -17.70 2.83
C ASN A 40 -14.07 -17.51 2.47
N ASN A 41 -13.37 -18.61 2.20
CA ASN A 41 -11.96 -18.57 1.78
C ASN A 41 -11.73 -17.88 0.42
N GLU A 42 -12.76 -17.62 -0.39
CA GLU A 42 -12.60 -16.91 -1.67
C GLU A 42 -12.09 -15.47 -1.50
N ASP A 43 -12.36 -14.84 -0.35
CA ASP A 43 -11.88 -13.49 -0.05
C ASP A 43 -10.40 -13.44 0.37
N LEU A 44 -9.75 -14.60 0.56
CA LEU A 44 -8.34 -14.69 0.95
C LEU A 44 -7.40 -14.06 -0.09
N ILE A 45 -7.57 -14.40 -1.37
CA ILE A 45 -6.72 -13.89 -2.45
C ILE A 45 -6.97 -12.40 -2.70
N PRO A 46 -8.22 -11.90 -2.76
CA PRO A 46 -8.50 -10.46 -2.75
C PRO A 46 -7.84 -9.72 -1.57
N ALA A 47 -7.96 -10.21 -0.34
CA ALA A 47 -7.35 -9.57 0.83
C ALA A 47 -5.82 -9.51 0.73
N LEU A 48 -5.19 -10.61 0.31
CA LEU A 48 -3.74 -10.66 0.08
C LEU A 48 -3.31 -9.68 -1.03
N SER A 49 -4.05 -9.62 -2.13
CA SER A 49 -3.79 -8.68 -3.22
C SER A 49 -3.90 -7.22 -2.77
N MET A 50 -4.89 -6.91 -1.92
CA MET A 50 -5.06 -5.57 -1.34
C MET A 50 -3.88 -5.19 -0.43
N CYS A 51 -3.41 -6.13 0.40
CA CYS A 51 -2.23 -5.91 1.25
C CYS A 51 -1.01 -5.46 0.43
N TRP A 52 -0.68 -6.21 -0.63
CA TRP A 52 0.43 -5.86 -1.51
C TRP A 52 0.19 -4.59 -2.31
N SER A 53 -1.06 -4.32 -2.72
CA SER A 53 -1.43 -3.07 -3.40
C SER A 53 -1.23 -1.85 -2.51
N ILE A 54 -1.49 -1.97 -1.20
CA ILE A 54 -1.23 -0.91 -0.21
C ILE A 54 0.28 -0.68 -0.08
N ILE A 55 1.06 -1.74 0.13
CA ILE A 55 2.53 -1.67 0.24
C ILE A 55 3.13 -0.99 -1.01
N ASP A 56 2.72 -1.42 -2.20
CA ASP A 56 3.17 -0.85 -3.47
C ASP A 56 2.78 0.62 -3.62
N SER A 57 1.57 1.00 -3.19
CA SER A 57 1.10 2.38 -3.24
C SER A 57 1.93 3.27 -2.31
N ILE A 58 2.21 2.82 -1.08
CA ILE A 58 3.05 3.55 -0.13
C ILE A 58 4.47 3.70 -0.65
N HIS A 59 5.07 2.63 -1.16
CA HIS A 59 6.38 2.70 -1.80
C HIS A 59 6.40 3.75 -2.93
N ARG A 60 5.39 3.73 -3.80
CA ARG A 60 5.28 4.72 -4.89
C ARG A 60 5.13 6.15 -4.37
N ILE A 61 4.35 6.36 -3.31
CA ILE A 61 4.20 7.67 -2.67
C ILE A 61 5.55 8.15 -2.12
N ARG A 62 6.32 7.28 -1.45
CA ARG A 62 7.68 7.60 -0.96
C ARG A 62 8.60 8.05 -2.10
N GLU A 63 8.65 7.29 -3.19
CA GLU A 63 9.51 7.60 -4.33
C GLU A 63 9.15 8.92 -5.00
N ILE A 64 7.85 9.14 -5.29
CA ILE A 64 7.42 10.37 -5.96
C ILE A 64 7.64 11.59 -5.06
N SER A 65 7.38 11.46 -3.76
CA SER A 65 7.54 12.56 -2.79
C SER A 65 8.97 13.06 -2.71
N GLN A 66 9.94 12.14 -2.77
CA GLN A 66 11.36 12.49 -2.79
C GLN A 66 11.82 13.13 -4.12
N ALA A 67 11.02 12.97 -5.18
CA ALA A 67 11.26 13.56 -6.49
C ALA A 67 10.54 14.90 -6.72
N VAL A 68 9.71 15.36 -5.77
CA VAL A 68 8.94 16.60 -5.88
C VAL A 68 9.89 17.82 -5.99
N PRO A 69 9.84 18.58 -7.09
CA PRO A 69 10.69 19.78 -7.25
C PRO A 69 10.42 20.85 -6.20
N GLY A 70 11.50 21.38 -5.62
CA GLY A 70 11.42 22.47 -4.64
C GLY A 70 10.98 22.04 -3.24
N LEU A 71 10.56 20.78 -3.04
CA LEU A 71 10.32 20.25 -1.71
C LEU A 71 11.66 20.04 -0.99
N ASN A 72 11.81 20.64 0.19
CA ASN A 72 13.02 20.47 0.98
C ASN A 72 13.07 19.04 1.53
N LYS A 73 14.18 18.31 1.31
CA LYS A 73 14.39 16.98 1.88
C LYS A 73 14.42 16.95 3.42
N LYS A 74 14.60 18.12 4.05
CA LYS A 74 14.56 18.32 5.51
C LYS A 74 13.18 18.75 6.02
N ASP A 75 12.16 18.81 5.14
CA ASP A 75 10.79 19.08 5.56
C ASP A 75 10.33 18.00 6.57
N GLN A 76 9.79 18.45 7.70
CA GLN A 76 9.42 17.53 8.78
C GLN A 76 8.27 16.61 8.41
N ASN A 77 7.34 17.05 7.56
CA ASN A 77 6.24 16.19 7.10
C ASN A 77 6.77 15.06 6.23
N LEU A 78 7.73 15.36 5.35
CA LEU A 78 8.40 14.37 4.53
C LEU A 78 9.21 13.39 5.39
N ILE A 79 10.02 13.89 6.33
CA ILE A 79 10.84 13.03 7.21
C ILE A 79 9.95 12.11 8.06
N SER A 80 8.91 12.65 8.71
CA SER A 80 7.97 11.87 9.53
C SER A 80 7.34 10.76 8.69
N PHE A 81 6.81 11.09 7.51
CA PHE A 81 6.23 10.13 6.59
C PHE A 81 7.22 9.04 6.15
N LEU A 82 8.44 9.43 5.75
CA LEU A 82 9.45 8.46 5.31
C LEU A 82 9.91 7.54 6.45
N ASN A 83 9.96 8.02 7.68
CA ASN A 83 10.32 7.20 8.84
C ASN A 83 9.19 6.23 9.20
N GLU A 84 7.96 6.72 9.30
CA GLU A 84 6.79 5.94 9.68
C GLU A 84 6.43 4.86 8.65
N THR A 85 6.76 5.08 7.38
CA THR A 85 6.44 4.15 6.28
C THR A 85 7.62 3.33 5.77
N LYS A 86 8.77 3.38 6.46
CA LYS A 86 10.01 2.72 6.00
C LYS A 86 9.84 1.23 5.73
N ILE A 87 9.05 0.53 6.54
CA ILE A 87 8.80 -0.92 6.41
C ILE A 87 8.18 -1.33 5.07
N ALA A 88 7.48 -0.41 4.38
CA ALA A 88 6.94 -0.68 3.04
C ALA A 88 8.05 -0.98 2.02
N GLU A 89 9.23 -0.38 2.19
CA GLU A 89 10.38 -0.61 1.32
C GLU A 89 10.98 -2.00 1.54
N ASP A 90 11.11 -2.42 2.80
CA ASP A 90 11.59 -3.76 3.15
C ASP A 90 10.67 -4.85 2.58
N TYR A 91 9.34 -4.68 2.71
CA TYR A 91 8.35 -5.61 2.17
C TYR A 91 8.37 -5.65 0.63
N ARG A 92 8.48 -4.48 -0.01
CA ARG A 92 8.54 -4.39 -1.47
C ARG A 92 9.78 -5.10 -2.01
N HIS A 93 10.94 -4.85 -1.40
CA HIS A 93 12.21 -5.46 -1.77
C HIS A 93 12.19 -6.97 -1.58
N TYR A 94 11.61 -7.46 -0.49
CA TYR A 94 11.48 -8.90 -0.25
C TYR A 94 10.79 -9.64 -1.41
N ILE A 95 9.61 -9.17 -1.86
CA ILE A 95 8.91 -9.78 -3.00
C ILE A 95 9.61 -9.50 -4.33
N GLN A 96 10.14 -8.29 -4.55
CA GLN A 96 10.82 -7.96 -5.81
C GLN A 96 12.10 -8.77 -6.03
N HIS A 97 12.81 -9.10 -4.95
CA HIS A 97 14.04 -9.87 -4.96
C HIS A 97 13.82 -11.34 -4.56
N LEU A 98 12.58 -11.84 -4.64
CA LEU A 98 12.20 -13.20 -4.24
C LEU A 98 13.09 -14.27 -4.86
N ARG A 99 13.53 -14.10 -6.12
CA ARG A 99 14.49 -15.03 -6.76
C ARG A 99 15.79 -15.17 -5.94
N GLY A 100 16.31 -14.05 -5.43
CA GLY A 100 17.50 -14.02 -4.59
C GLY A 100 17.25 -14.73 -3.27
N GLU A 101 16.12 -14.46 -2.62
CA GLU A 101 15.69 -15.11 -1.38
C GLU A 101 15.60 -16.63 -1.52
N LEU A 102 14.96 -17.12 -2.59
CA LEU A 102 14.82 -18.55 -2.88
C LEU A 102 16.14 -19.24 -3.27
N SER A 103 17.18 -18.47 -3.60
CA SER A 103 18.50 -18.99 -3.97
C SER A 103 19.50 -19.04 -2.81
N LYS A 104 19.12 -18.60 -1.61
CA LYS A 104 19.98 -18.60 -0.43
C LYS A 104 20.29 -20.03 0.03
N LYS A 105 21.54 -20.26 0.45
CA LYS A 105 22.00 -21.57 0.97
C LYS A 105 21.27 -22.01 2.24
N ASN A 106 20.94 -21.04 3.10
CA ASN A 106 20.07 -21.24 4.25
C ASN A 106 18.70 -20.70 3.87
N LEU A 107 17.75 -21.59 3.59
CA LEU A 107 16.39 -21.22 3.24
C LEU A 107 15.67 -20.71 4.50
N ASN A 108 14.98 -19.58 4.35
CA ASN A 108 14.05 -19.12 5.36
C ASN A 108 12.84 -20.09 5.41
N PRO A 109 12.51 -20.68 6.57
CA PRO A 109 11.36 -21.58 6.67
C PRO A 109 10.01 -20.86 6.57
N PHE A 110 9.99 -19.53 6.69
CA PHE A 110 8.79 -18.72 6.63
C PHE A 110 8.15 -18.76 5.24
N PRO A 111 6.81 -18.84 5.13
CA PRO A 111 6.16 -18.91 3.84
C PRO A 111 6.41 -17.66 3.00
N VAL A 112 6.57 -17.86 1.69
CA VAL A 112 6.94 -16.79 0.73
C VAL A 112 6.02 -15.58 0.81
N TRP A 113 4.70 -15.80 0.92
CA TRP A 113 3.71 -14.72 0.97
C TRP A 113 3.35 -14.28 2.38
N GLY A 114 3.95 -14.93 3.36
CA GLY A 114 3.86 -14.66 4.78
C GLY A 114 2.60 -15.16 5.47
N SER A 115 2.11 -14.38 6.43
CA SER A 115 0.85 -14.65 7.14
C SER A 115 0.03 -13.39 7.31
N LEU A 116 -1.29 -13.49 7.15
CA LEU A 116 -2.22 -12.39 7.32
C LEU A 116 -3.01 -12.59 8.62
N SER A 117 -3.14 -11.53 9.41
CA SER A 117 -3.94 -11.54 10.63
C SER A 117 -4.89 -10.37 10.70
N TRP A 118 -6.01 -10.55 11.39
CA TRP A 118 -7.01 -9.52 11.60
C TRP A 118 -7.78 -9.73 12.91
N ILE A 119 -8.32 -8.64 13.46
CA ILE A 119 -9.20 -8.67 14.64
C ILE A 119 -10.59 -9.18 14.21
N ASP A 120 -11.26 -9.98 15.05
CA ASP A 120 -12.64 -10.41 14.78
C ASP A 120 -13.60 -9.20 14.95
N PRO A 121 -14.41 -8.84 13.94
CA PRO A 121 -15.35 -7.73 14.06
C PRO A 121 -16.48 -7.99 15.07
N ALA A 122 -16.75 -9.25 15.43
CA ALA A 122 -17.77 -9.61 16.41
C ALA A 122 -17.21 -9.75 17.84
N ASP A 123 -15.89 -9.88 17.98
CA ASP A 123 -15.20 -10.03 19.27
C ASP A 123 -13.82 -9.36 19.19
N GLU A 124 -13.73 -8.12 19.67
CA GLU A 124 -12.48 -7.35 19.66
C GLU A 124 -11.39 -7.96 20.56
N CYS A 125 -11.68 -8.96 21.39
CA CYS A 125 -10.66 -9.70 22.14
C CYS A 125 -10.08 -10.88 21.33
N ASN A 126 -10.68 -11.22 20.19
CA ASN A 126 -10.28 -12.32 19.34
C ASN A 126 -9.56 -11.81 18.08
N SER A 127 -8.55 -12.58 17.62
CA SER A 127 -7.87 -12.32 16.36
C SER A 127 -7.68 -13.61 15.59
N HIS A 128 -7.68 -13.49 14.28
CA HIS A 128 -7.49 -14.59 13.34
C HIS A 128 -6.13 -14.47 12.68
N LEU A 129 -5.55 -15.61 12.30
CA LEU A 129 -4.31 -15.70 11.54
C LEU A 129 -4.50 -16.75 10.45
N VAL A 130 -4.17 -16.38 9.21
CA VAL A 130 -4.07 -17.31 8.09
C VAL A 130 -2.63 -17.32 7.59
N ILE A 131 -2.14 -18.53 7.30
CA ILE A 131 -0.78 -18.77 6.84
C ILE A 131 -0.82 -19.09 5.35
N PHE A 132 -0.01 -18.41 4.55
CA PHE A 132 0.00 -18.61 3.10
C PHE A 132 1.03 -19.67 2.69
N GLY A 133 0.58 -20.89 2.41
CA GLY A 133 1.44 -21.96 1.87
C GLY A 133 1.73 -23.08 2.86
N SER A 134 2.75 -23.88 2.56
CA SER A 134 3.10 -25.06 3.35
C SER A 134 3.73 -24.67 4.68
N GLN A 135 3.24 -25.26 5.77
CA GLN A 135 3.82 -25.10 7.10
C GLN A 135 4.93 -26.14 7.27
N ILE A 136 6.14 -25.67 7.58
CA ILE A 136 7.29 -26.54 7.86
C ILE A 136 7.78 -26.33 9.29
N GLU A 137 8.43 -27.35 9.83
CA GLU A 137 8.98 -27.33 11.19
C GLU A 137 9.93 -26.14 11.39
N GLY A 138 9.85 -25.50 12.56
CA GLY A 138 10.67 -24.32 12.90
C GLY A 138 10.10 -22.98 12.46
N THR A 139 8.94 -22.95 11.79
CA THR A 139 8.29 -21.68 11.41
C THR A 139 7.59 -21.03 12.60
N SER A 140 7.93 -19.78 12.91
CA SER A 140 7.22 -18.95 13.89
C SER A 140 6.35 -17.94 13.17
N TYR A 141 5.13 -17.68 13.65
CA TYR A 141 4.21 -16.71 13.07
C TYR A 141 3.86 -15.63 14.08
N SER A 142 3.55 -14.43 13.59
CA SER A 142 3.07 -13.32 14.42
C SER A 142 1.70 -12.86 13.94
N GLY A 143 0.73 -12.88 14.84
CA GLY A 143 -0.62 -12.32 14.64
C GLY A 143 -0.66 -10.82 14.92
N CYS A 144 -1.87 -10.29 15.11
CA CYS A 144 -2.08 -8.89 15.45
C CYS A 144 -1.30 -8.48 16.72
N VAL A 145 -0.71 -7.28 16.70
CA VAL A 145 0.04 -6.75 17.84
C VAL A 145 -0.90 -6.04 18.80
N TYR A 146 -0.85 -6.39 20.08
CA TYR A 146 -1.60 -5.73 21.15
C TYR A 146 -0.66 -4.86 22.00
N ASP A 147 -0.93 -3.56 22.05
CA ASP A 147 -0.25 -2.62 22.91
C ASP A 147 -0.85 -2.70 24.33
N ARG A 148 -0.10 -3.28 25.25
CA ARG A 148 -0.51 -3.45 26.66
C ARG A 148 -0.47 -2.16 27.47
N PHE A 149 0.30 -1.16 27.04
CA PHE A 149 0.36 0.13 27.71
C PHE A 149 -0.87 0.96 27.35
N GLU A 150 -1.21 0.99 26.06
CA GLU A 150 -2.38 1.71 25.54
C GLU A 150 -3.70 0.91 25.67
N GLY A 151 -3.62 -0.39 25.95
CA GLY A 151 -4.78 -1.28 26.07
C GLY A 151 -5.54 -1.48 24.76
N LYS A 152 -4.84 -1.49 23.62
CA LYS A 152 -5.47 -1.56 22.29
C LYS A 152 -4.63 -2.34 21.28
N TRP A 153 -5.28 -2.86 20.25
CA TRP A 153 -4.59 -3.39 19.07
C TRP A 153 -3.89 -2.27 18.31
N VAL A 154 -2.67 -2.53 17.84
CA VAL A 154 -1.89 -1.57 17.04
C VAL A 154 -2.53 -1.34 15.66
N SER A 155 -3.12 -2.39 15.08
CA SER A 155 -3.83 -2.32 13.80
C SER A 155 -4.86 -3.43 13.70
N LYS A 156 -5.94 -3.17 12.94
CA LYS A 156 -7.00 -4.13 12.68
C LYS A 156 -6.57 -5.30 11.79
N VAL A 157 -5.59 -5.06 10.92
CA VAL A 157 -5.05 -6.04 9.99
C VAL A 157 -3.54 -5.94 10.03
N SER A 158 -2.84 -7.07 9.96
CA SER A 158 -1.39 -7.05 9.73
C SER A 158 -0.95 -8.17 8.79
N LEU A 159 0.02 -7.85 7.94
CA LEU A 159 0.74 -8.83 7.12
C LEU A 159 2.11 -9.03 7.76
N SER A 160 2.47 -10.27 8.06
CA SER A 160 3.75 -10.60 8.71
C SER A 160 4.63 -11.39 7.75
N ILE A 161 5.93 -11.04 7.73
CA ILE A 161 7.00 -11.72 6.99
C ILE A 161 8.18 -11.86 7.96
N GLU A 162 8.58 -13.10 8.25
CA GLU A 162 9.58 -13.40 9.27
C GLU A 162 9.24 -12.73 10.62
N ASN A 163 10.13 -11.86 11.11
CA ASN A 163 10.01 -11.13 12.37
C ASN A 163 9.41 -9.72 12.17
N TYR A 164 8.99 -9.37 10.96
CA TYR A 164 8.42 -8.08 10.64
C TYR A 164 6.90 -8.19 10.56
N SER A 165 6.21 -7.18 11.07
CA SER A 165 4.76 -7.05 10.94
C SER A 165 4.41 -5.70 10.33
N PHE A 166 3.80 -5.74 9.15
CA PHE A 166 3.22 -4.59 8.50
C PHE A 166 1.84 -4.31 9.08
N ASN A 167 1.79 -3.39 10.05
CA ASN A 167 0.56 -2.93 10.70
C ASN A 167 -0.08 -1.84 9.86
N PHE A 168 -1.22 -2.12 9.22
CA PHE A 168 -1.78 -1.25 8.19
C PHE A 168 -2.28 0.11 8.73
N ASP A 169 -2.90 0.14 9.91
CA ASP A 169 -3.52 1.34 10.50
C ASP A 169 -2.52 2.49 10.71
N PRO A 170 -1.39 2.32 11.44
CA PRO A 170 -0.45 3.42 11.65
C PRO A 170 0.17 3.92 10.34
N ILE A 171 0.44 3.01 9.39
CA ILE A 171 1.04 3.35 8.10
C ILE A 171 0.06 4.12 7.21
N TYR A 172 -1.21 3.72 7.21
CA TYR A 172 -2.28 4.45 6.53
C TYR A 172 -2.46 5.85 7.14
N ASN A 173 -2.51 5.95 8.46
CA ASN A 173 -2.66 7.24 9.16
C ASN A 173 -1.50 8.20 8.83
N ALA A 174 -0.26 7.70 8.83
CA ALA A 174 0.91 8.45 8.39
C ALA A 174 0.76 8.96 6.95
N SER A 175 0.25 8.10 6.07
CA SER A 175 0.06 8.41 4.65
C SER A 175 -1.02 9.48 4.42
N ILE A 176 -2.17 9.41 5.11
CA ILE A 176 -3.24 10.41 4.96
C ILE A 176 -2.86 11.75 5.57
N LYS A 177 -2.13 11.74 6.71
CA LYS A 177 -1.53 12.95 7.26
C LYS A 177 -0.60 13.61 6.25
N PHE A 178 0.23 12.82 5.58
CA PHE A 178 1.13 13.32 4.55
C PHE A 178 0.39 13.77 3.27
N LYS A 179 -0.67 13.07 2.82
CA LYS A 179 -1.57 13.48 1.71
C LYS A 179 -2.07 14.91 1.92
N SER A 180 -2.52 15.19 3.13
CA SER A 180 -3.08 16.49 3.56
C SER A 180 -2.05 17.62 3.51
N PHE A 181 -0.76 17.30 3.53
CA PHE A 181 0.33 18.25 3.33
C PHE A 181 0.74 18.34 1.86
N ILE A 182 1.12 17.21 1.25
CA ILE A 182 1.87 17.21 -0.01
C ILE A 182 1.02 17.64 -1.22
N LEU A 183 -0.24 17.22 -1.29
CA LEU A 183 -1.09 17.58 -2.43
C LEU A 183 -1.42 19.08 -2.45
N PRO A 184 -1.86 19.71 -1.34
CA PRO A 184 -2.01 21.17 -1.30
C PRO A 184 -0.70 21.91 -1.55
N TRP A 185 0.42 21.41 -1.02
CA TRP A 185 1.72 22.03 -1.23
C TRP A 185 2.09 22.07 -2.72
N ILE A 186 1.95 20.97 -3.46
CA ILE A 186 2.26 20.96 -4.89
C ILE A 186 1.30 21.87 -5.67
N LYS A 187 0.00 21.85 -5.34
CA LYS A 187 -0.99 22.73 -5.98
C LYS A 187 -0.65 24.21 -5.81
N ALA A 188 -0.26 24.62 -4.60
CA ALA A 188 0.11 26.01 -4.29
C ALA A 188 1.39 26.45 -5.02
N ASN A 189 2.31 25.51 -5.30
CA ASN A 189 3.58 25.78 -5.96
C ASN A 189 3.52 25.65 -7.49
N TYR A 190 2.44 25.10 -8.06
CA TYR A 190 2.23 24.98 -9.50
C TYR A 190 1.41 26.16 -10.05
N LYS A 191 2.08 27.13 -10.66
CA LYS A 191 1.46 28.39 -11.11
C LYS A 191 0.34 28.26 -12.15
N PRO A 192 0.41 27.35 -13.15
CA PRO A 192 -0.68 27.21 -14.11
C PRO A 192 -1.99 26.73 -13.48
N GLY A 193 -1.96 26.28 -12.22
CA GLY A 193 -3.10 25.69 -11.52
C GLY A 193 -3.29 24.23 -11.90
N ILE A 194 -3.67 23.41 -10.93
CA ILE A 194 -3.97 21.99 -11.16
C ILE A 194 -5.48 21.80 -11.03
N ASP A 195 -6.12 21.42 -12.13
CA ASP A 195 -7.53 21.03 -12.16
C ASP A 195 -7.66 19.51 -12.35
N ILE A 196 -8.04 18.80 -11.29
CA ILE A 196 -8.39 17.39 -11.40
C ILE A 196 -9.83 17.33 -11.91
N LYS A 197 -9.99 17.03 -13.20
CA LYS A 197 -11.33 16.82 -13.77
C LYS A 197 -12.01 15.63 -13.07
N GLY A 198 -13.19 15.89 -12.50
CA GLY A 198 -13.98 14.85 -11.81
C GLY A 198 -14.47 13.70 -12.71
N LYS A 199 -14.45 13.87 -14.04
CA LYS A 199 -14.63 12.79 -15.02
C LYS A 199 -13.42 12.75 -15.95
N LEU A 200 -12.74 11.62 -15.98
CA LEU A 200 -11.65 11.37 -16.93
C LEU A 200 -12.22 11.15 -18.34
N PRO A 201 -11.55 11.65 -19.39
CA PRO A 201 -11.96 11.37 -20.75
C PRO A 201 -11.81 9.87 -21.03
N ILE A 202 -12.90 9.23 -21.44
CA ILE A 202 -12.88 7.85 -21.94
C ILE A 202 -12.89 7.92 -23.47
N ILE A 203 -11.81 7.44 -24.09
CA ILE A 203 -11.69 7.38 -25.54
C ILE A 203 -12.06 5.96 -25.98
N SER A 204 -13.21 5.81 -26.64
CA SER A 204 -13.72 4.54 -27.15
C SER A 204 -13.60 4.48 -28.66
N THR A 205 -13.09 3.37 -29.20
CA THR A 205 -13.02 3.14 -30.65
C THR A 205 -13.92 1.96 -31.02
N ARG A 206 -14.74 2.12 -32.06
CA ARG A 206 -15.55 1.05 -32.65
C ARG A 206 -15.09 0.83 -34.08
N PHE A 207 -14.84 -0.43 -34.45
CA PHE A 207 -14.56 -0.82 -35.83
C PHE A 207 -15.80 -1.44 -36.47
N GLU A 208 -16.04 -1.12 -37.74
CA GLU A 208 -17.08 -1.74 -38.57
C GLU A 208 -16.43 -2.44 -39.75
N ILE A 209 -16.68 -3.76 -39.89
CA ILE A 209 -16.22 -4.53 -41.04
C ILE A 209 -17.30 -4.45 -42.11
N LYS A 210 -17.00 -3.78 -43.23
CA LYS A 210 -17.86 -3.85 -44.42
C LYS A 210 -17.76 -5.26 -44.99
N LYS A 211 -18.85 -6.03 -44.92
CA LYS A 211 -18.99 -7.23 -45.76
C LYS A 211 -19.24 -6.76 -47.19
N GLU A 212 -18.26 -6.94 -48.06
CA GLU A 212 -18.51 -6.87 -49.50
C GLU A 212 -19.54 -7.95 -49.85
N LYS A 213 -20.63 -7.55 -50.52
CA LYS A 213 -21.63 -8.49 -51.01
C LYS A 213 -20.96 -9.35 -52.08
N ALA A 214 -20.98 -10.67 -51.88
CA ALA A 214 -20.64 -11.66 -52.90
C ALA A 214 -21.61 -11.59 -54.09
#